data_AF-J3NRB7-F1
#
_entry.id   AF-J3NRB7-F1
#
_cell.length_a   1.000
_cell.length_b   1.000
_cell.length_c   1.000
_cell.angle_alpha   90.00
_cell.angle_beta   90.00
_cell.angle_gamma   90.00
#
_symmetry.space_group_name_H-M   'P 1'
#
loop_
_entity.id
_entity.type
_entity.pdbx_description
1 polymer ?
#
loop_
_entity_poly.entity_id
_entity_poly.type
_entity_poly.pdbx_seq_one_letter_code
_entity_poly.pdbx_strand_id
1 'polypeptide(L)'
;MAPNQGLVHLKEYDIKDSNVELIGSDIDHQVKFNSAATEPAWNDGRVGVEPGLFVWRIEQFEVVPWPQDKYGQFYDGDSFIVLHSYRVGSKDAPAEPQRLGHDIFFWLGRHTTQDEAGTAAYKTVELDEFLHGRATQHRELQQSPSDEFVELFPRLQIRAGGVRSGFRHVERDEDDKEAAATLLRVFKLPGGGPGRDSVVVHEVEPSAASLDDKDVFILDTNVKIWVWQGRDCSPMEKAKAAQVVHDMTLAKHAEVEVLTQTESRSGLVVTMLDGGDEFGPSHSFRCARPVESVGAAMADQQRRRPRRLYRLSDTSGRLQFTLVKDGEPISAGHLDGDDVFLLDDEGREIWVWVGLGASRAEKAAWFRVAQHYVREVLCQDGDSDEAFLTPIAKVRQGDEGPAFSRLLQV
;
A
#
# COMPACT_ATOMS: atom_id res chain seq x y z
N MET A 1 -21.19 43.93 -26.69
CA MET A 1 -20.17 43.64 -25.67
C MET A 1 -19.18 42.67 -26.28
N ALA A 2 -17.88 42.97 -26.25
CA ALA A 2 -16.86 42.05 -26.76
C ALA A 2 -16.80 40.78 -25.89
N PRO A 3 -16.51 39.58 -26.44
CA PRO A 3 -16.79 38.30 -25.79
C PRO A 3 -15.85 37.95 -24.62
N ASN A 4 -14.93 38.84 -24.24
CA ASN A 4 -13.76 38.49 -23.43
C ASN A 4 -13.66 39.31 -22.13
N GLN A 5 -14.67 40.10 -21.77
CA GLN A 5 -14.66 40.83 -20.50
C GLN A 5 -15.07 39.90 -19.36
N GLY A 6 -14.06 39.28 -18.72
CA GLY A 6 -14.24 38.41 -17.54
C GLY A 6 -13.15 37.34 -17.37
N LEU A 7 -12.34 37.09 -18.41
CA LEU A 7 -11.19 36.18 -18.30
C LEU A 7 -9.99 36.94 -17.75
N VAL A 8 -9.80 36.87 -16.44
CA VAL A 8 -8.53 37.24 -15.81
C VAL A 8 -7.53 36.11 -16.11
N HIS A 9 -6.58 36.36 -17.01
CA HIS A 9 -5.41 35.50 -17.10
C HIS A 9 -4.67 35.58 -15.75
N LEU A 10 -4.34 34.43 -15.17
CA LEU A 10 -3.37 34.36 -14.07
C LEU A 10 -2.08 35.05 -14.53
N LYS A 11 -1.41 35.74 -13.59
CA LYS A 11 -0.15 36.45 -13.82
C LYS A 11 0.75 35.59 -14.72
N GLU A 12 1.18 36.11 -15.88
CA GLU A 12 2.10 35.40 -16.76
C GLU A 12 3.37 35.08 -15.97
N TYR A 13 3.53 33.81 -15.61
CA TYR A 13 4.72 33.31 -14.93
C TYR A 13 5.80 33.17 -15.99
N ASP A 14 6.92 33.90 -15.86
CA ASP A 14 8.05 33.69 -16.75
C ASP A 14 8.63 32.31 -16.45
N ILE A 15 8.51 31.39 -17.40
CA ILE A 15 9.04 30.02 -17.26
C ILE A 15 10.56 30.01 -17.05
N LYS A 16 11.26 31.10 -17.36
CA LYS A 16 12.70 31.27 -17.06
C LYS A 16 12.99 31.50 -15.58
N ASP A 17 12.01 31.95 -14.80
CA ASP A 17 12.08 32.02 -13.33
C ASP A 17 11.64 30.69 -12.67
N SER A 18 11.42 29.65 -13.47
CA SER A 18 11.16 28.31 -12.98
C SER A 18 12.46 27.67 -12.52
N ASN A 19 12.59 27.38 -11.22
CA ASN A 19 13.74 26.69 -10.61
C ASN A 19 13.87 25.20 -11.03
N VAL A 20 13.33 24.82 -12.18
CA VAL A 20 13.36 23.44 -12.71
C VAL A 20 14.80 22.95 -12.90
N GLU A 21 15.74 23.85 -13.22
CA GLU A 21 17.16 23.53 -13.33
C GLU A 21 17.80 23.04 -12.02
N LEU A 22 17.18 23.28 -10.86
CA LEU A 22 17.71 22.93 -9.54
C LEU A 22 17.08 21.68 -8.91
N ILE A 23 16.07 21.05 -9.53
CA ILE A 23 15.40 19.83 -9.01
C ILE A 23 16.38 18.69 -8.72
N GLY A 24 16.59 18.32 -7.46
CA GLY A 24 17.58 17.32 -7.02
C GLY A 24 18.96 17.88 -6.70
N SER A 25 19.11 19.20 -6.57
CA SER A 25 20.27 19.86 -5.97
C SER A 25 20.09 20.06 -4.46
N ASP A 26 21.19 20.34 -3.74
CA ASP A 26 21.14 20.64 -2.30
C ASP A 26 20.19 21.81 -1.97
N ILE A 27 20.06 22.79 -2.88
CA ILE A 27 19.13 23.92 -2.73
C ILE A 27 17.68 23.45 -2.83
N ASP A 28 17.37 22.54 -3.76
CA ASP A 28 16.03 21.95 -3.88
C ASP A 28 15.67 21.08 -2.67
N HIS A 29 16.63 20.28 -2.18
CA HIS A 29 16.49 19.54 -0.92
C HIS A 29 16.21 20.49 0.26
N GLN A 30 16.99 21.57 0.42
CA GLN A 30 16.77 22.55 1.48
C GLN A 30 15.42 23.26 1.38
N VAL A 31 14.96 23.61 0.18
CA VAL A 31 13.64 24.24 -0.03
C VAL A 31 12.51 23.27 0.30
N LYS A 32 12.63 22.01 -0.12
CA LYS A 32 11.68 20.95 0.23
C LYS A 32 11.65 20.68 1.73
N PHE A 33 12.81 20.63 2.39
CA PHE A 33 12.90 20.50 3.84
C PHE A 33 12.18 21.66 4.54
N ASN A 34 12.42 22.90 4.10
CA ASN A 34 11.76 24.07 4.69
C ASN A 34 10.24 24.04 4.49
N SER A 35 9.76 23.56 3.32
CA SER A 35 8.33 23.31 3.09
C SER A 35 7.79 22.25 4.05
N ALA A 36 8.48 21.11 4.14
CA ALA A 36 8.11 20.00 5.01
C ALA A 36 8.08 20.40 6.49
N ALA A 37 9.00 21.24 6.94
CA ALA A 37 9.04 21.74 8.31
C ALA A 37 7.84 22.63 8.68
N THR A 38 7.14 23.18 7.67
CA THR A 38 5.91 23.96 7.88
C THR A 38 4.64 23.13 7.82
N GLU A 39 4.71 21.88 7.34
CA GLU A 39 3.57 20.98 7.27
C GLU A 39 3.17 20.50 8.69
N PRO A 40 1.97 20.84 9.18
CA PRO A 40 1.54 20.46 10.53
C PRO A 40 1.53 18.94 10.76
N ALA A 41 1.32 18.14 9.72
CA ALA A 41 1.32 16.68 9.82
C ALA A 41 2.68 16.11 10.26
N TRP A 42 3.79 16.76 9.90
CA TRP A 42 5.14 16.32 10.24
C TRP A 42 5.67 17.00 11.50
N ASN A 43 5.29 18.26 11.72
CA ASN A 43 5.83 19.08 12.79
C ASN A 43 5.00 18.98 14.10
N ASP A 44 4.60 17.76 14.47
CA ASP A 44 3.86 17.47 15.70
C ASP A 44 4.79 17.23 16.92
N GLY A 45 6.10 17.30 16.71
CA GLY A 45 7.15 17.06 17.71
C GLY A 45 7.48 15.59 17.95
N ARG A 46 6.85 14.66 17.24
CA ARG A 46 7.01 13.20 17.41
C ARG A 46 7.64 12.54 16.20
N VAL A 47 7.26 12.96 14.99
CA VAL A 47 7.84 12.45 13.73
C VAL A 47 9.34 12.69 13.71
N GLY A 48 10.13 11.63 13.44
CA GLY A 48 11.60 11.69 13.43
C GLY A 48 12.27 11.75 14.80
N VAL A 49 11.51 11.85 15.90
CA VAL A 49 12.02 11.96 17.27
C VAL A 49 11.76 10.68 18.08
N GLU A 50 10.56 10.11 17.95
CA GLU A 50 10.14 8.93 18.71
C GLU A 50 9.84 7.74 17.78
N PRO A 51 10.13 6.49 18.21
CA PRO A 51 9.65 5.32 17.50
C PRO A 51 8.13 5.21 17.62
N GLY A 52 7.48 4.77 16.55
CA GLY A 52 6.02 4.66 16.52
C GLY A 52 5.48 4.44 15.11
N LEU A 53 4.18 4.18 15.05
CA LEU A 53 3.41 4.11 13.81
C LEU A 53 2.57 5.38 13.69
N PHE A 54 2.64 6.03 12.54
CA PHE A 54 1.91 7.25 12.24
C PHE A 54 1.18 7.04 10.93
N VAL A 55 -0.12 7.34 10.89
CA VAL A 55 -0.95 7.14 9.69
C VAL A 55 -1.67 8.45 9.40
N TRP A 56 -1.66 8.85 8.14
CA TRP A 56 -2.37 10.01 7.64
C TRP A 56 -3.20 9.62 6.41
N ARG A 57 -4.35 10.26 6.27
CA ARG A 57 -5.21 10.16 5.09
C ARG A 57 -5.04 11.42 4.25
N ILE A 58 -5.04 11.26 2.93
CA ILE A 58 -5.04 12.38 2.01
C ILE A 58 -6.48 12.87 1.83
N GLU A 59 -6.72 14.14 2.10
CA GLU A 59 -8.04 14.77 1.94
C GLU A 59 -7.87 16.10 1.21
N GLN A 60 -8.35 16.20 -0.04
CA GLN A 60 -8.31 17.44 -0.83
C GLN A 60 -6.92 18.11 -0.85
N PHE A 61 -5.87 17.35 -1.17
CA PHE A 61 -4.45 17.77 -1.17
C PHE A 61 -3.80 17.99 0.20
N GLU A 62 -4.53 17.79 1.31
CA GLU A 62 -4.02 17.93 2.68
C GLU A 62 -3.66 16.57 3.30
N VAL A 63 -2.72 16.59 4.24
CA VAL A 63 -2.29 15.41 5.00
C VAL A 63 -2.98 15.43 6.36
N VAL A 64 -4.04 14.64 6.51
CA VAL A 64 -4.88 14.63 7.72
C VAL A 64 -4.50 13.45 8.63
N PRO A 65 -4.16 13.68 9.91
CA PRO A 65 -3.88 12.60 10.85
C PRO A 65 -5.05 11.60 10.96
N TRP A 66 -4.74 10.32 10.81
CA TRP A 66 -5.74 9.26 10.95
C TRP A 66 -5.93 8.91 12.44
N PRO A 67 -7.18 8.72 12.93
CA PRO A 67 -7.41 8.35 14.31
C PRO A 67 -6.71 7.04 14.68
N GLN A 68 -6.03 7.00 15.83
CA GLN A 68 -5.24 5.83 16.26
C GLN A 68 -6.10 4.57 16.48
N ASP A 69 -7.36 4.73 16.89
CA ASP A 69 -8.33 3.65 17.02
C ASP A 69 -8.73 3.04 15.66
N LYS A 70 -8.49 3.76 14.56
CA LYS A 70 -8.76 3.35 13.19
C LYS A 70 -7.51 2.87 12.44
N TYR A 71 -6.35 2.76 13.10
CA TYR A 71 -5.16 2.24 12.45
C TYR A 71 -5.39 0.82 11.92
N GLY A 72 -5.01 0.62 10.66
CA GLY A 72 -5.30 -0.60 9.91
C GLY A 72 -6.63 -0.56 9.15
N GLN A 73 -7.46 0.48 9.30
CA GLN A 73 -8.64 0.71 8.45
C GLN A 73 -8.29 1.65 7.29
N PHE A 74 -8.47 1.18 6.07
CA PHE A 74 -8.23 1.92 4.83
C PHE A 74 -9.49 1.94 3.97
N TYR A 75 -9.66 3.01 3.19
CA TYR A 75 -10.78 3.19 2.27
C TYR A 75 -10.31 3.01 0.84
N ASP A 76 -10.97 2.16 0.06
CA ASP A 76 -10.55 1.81 -1.29
C ASP A 76 -10.56 2.98 -2.28
N GLY A 77 -11.30 4.05 -1.97
CA GLY A 77 -11.35 5.30 -2.72
C GLY A 77 -10.33 6.35 -2.30
N ASP A 78 -9.50 6.10 -1.29
CA ASP A 78 -8.59 7.09 -0.71
C ASP A 78 -7.11 6.72 -0.93
N SER A 79 -6.22 7.66 -0.61
CA SER A 79 -4.78 7.40 -0.46
C SER A 79 -4.33 7.72 0.96
N PHE A 80 -3.34 6.98 1.46
CA PHE A 80 -2.82 7.13 2.82
C PHE A 80 -1.29 7.18 2.83
N ILE A 81 -0.72 7.81 3.85
CA ILE A 81 0.70 7.77 4.17
C ILE A 81 0.84 7.09 5.54
N VAL A 82 1.72 6.11 5.64
CA VAL A 82 2.04 5.39 6.88
C VAL A 82 3.53 5.51 7.12
N LEU A 83 3.93 6.06 8.26
CA LEU A 83 5.32 6.08 8.72
C LEU A 83 5.49 5.10 9.87
N HIS A 84 6.39 4.14 9.69
CA HIS A 84 6.89 3.28 10.75
C HIS A 84 8.30 3.72 11.14
N SER A 85 8.45 4.25 12.36
CA SER A 85 9.73 4.64 12.93
C SER A 85 10.16 3.63 13.99
N TYR A 86 11.35 3.06 13.86
CA TYR A 86 11.87 2.03 14.74
C TYR A 86 13.30 2.32 15.16
N ARG A 87 13.70 1.77 16.30
CA ARG A 87 15.07 1.95 16.83
C ARG A 87 16.05 1.06 16.07
N VAL A 88 17.14 1.66 15.60
CA VAL A 88 18.26 0.99 14.93
C VAL A 88 19.44 0.94 15.90
N GLY A 89 19.91 -0.26 16.24
CA GLY A 89 21.06 -0.48 17.13
C GLY A 89 20.91 -1.71 18.03
N SER A 90 22.03 -2.28 18.48
CA SER A 90 22.04 -3.40 19.45
C SER A 90 21.61 -2.92 20.83
N LYS A 91 20.87 -3.75 21.57
CA LYS A 91 20.51 -3.53 22.98
C LYS A 91 21.74 -3.32 23.90
N ASP A 92 22.93 -3.66 23.41
CA ASP A 92 24.18 -3.69 24.17
C ASP A 92 25.13 -2.51 23.91
N ALA A 93 24.73 -1.48 23.15
CA ALA A 93 25.55 -0.28 22.92
C ALA A 93 25.01 0.92 23.74
N PRO A 94 25.63 1.25 24.89
CA PRO A 94 25.25 2.44 25.64
C PRO A 94 25.96 3.67 25.06
N ALA A 95 25.19 4.74 24.84
CA ALA A 95 25.63 6.14 24.65
C ALA A 95 25.81 6.73 23.24
N GLU A 96 25.20 6.18 22.19
CA GLU A 96 24.86 7.00 21.01
C GLU A 96 23.38 7.45 21.07
N PRO A 97 23.03 8.67 20.59
CA PRO A 97 21.63 9.04 20.41
C PRO A 97 20.99 7.96 19.55
N GLN A 98 19.93 7.35 20.08
CA GLN A 98 19.35 6.13 19.52
C GLN A 98 18.89 6.41 18.09
N ARG A 99 19.64 5.93 17.10
CA ARG A 99 19.36 6.19 15.69
C ARG A 99 18.01 5.56 15.34
N LEU A 100 17.11 6.34 14.75
CA LEU A 100 15.86 5.83 14.22
C LEU A 100 16.06 5.43 12.75
N GLY A 101 15.44 4.31 12.39
CA GLY A 101 15.15 3.89 11.03
C GLY A 101 13.69 4.20 10.73
N HIS A 102 13.41 4.51 9.47
CA HIS A 102 12.10 4.98 9.04
C HIS A 102 11.70 4.26 7.75
N ASP A 103 10.50 3.70 7.74
CA ASP A 103 9.87 3.18 6.53
C ASP A 103 8.57 3.99 6.29
N ILE A 104 8.47 4.64 5.14
CA ILE A 104 7.28 5.38 4.70
C ILE A 104 6.58 4.56 3.63
N PHE A 105 5.35 4.18 3.89
CA PHE A 105 4.47 3.49 2.95
C PHE A 105 3.42 4.47 2.46
N PHE A 106 3.28 4.65 1.15
CA PHE A 106 2.12 5.35 0.60
C PHE A 106 1.19 4.33 -0.05
N TRP A 107 0.01 4.22 0.55
CA TRP A 107 -1.00 3.27 0.15
C TRP A 107 -1.97 3.93 -0.83
N LEU A 108 -2.23 3.24 -1.93
CA LEU A 108 -3.15 3.65 -2.99
C LEU A 108 -4.32 2.69 -3.04
N GLY A 109 -5.51 3.21 -2.71
CA GLY A 109 -6.76 2.47 -2.84
C GLY A 109 -7.06 2.12 -4.29
N ARG A 110 -7.78 1.02 -4.51
CA ARG A 110 -8.13 0.55 -5.86
C ARG A 110 -8.89 1.61 -6.68
N HIS A 111 -9.67 2.44 -6.00
CA HIS A 111 -10.53 3.47 -6.56
C HIS A 111 -10.05 4.89 -6.22
N THR A 112 -8.82 5.05 -5.71
CA THR A 112 -8.27 6.37 -5.38
C THR A 112 -8.16 7.26 -6.61
N THR A 113 -8.35 8.56 -6.39
CA THR A 113 -8.29 9.55 -7.47
C THR A 113 -6.86 9.97 -7.79
N GLN A 114 -6.66 10.54 -8.98
CA GLN A 114 -5.32 10.91 -9.44
C GLN A 114 -4.69 12.00 -8.55
N ASP A 115 -5.49 12.91 -7.99
CA ASP A 115 -5.02 13.94 -7.06
C ASP A 115 -4.51 13.32 -5.78
N GLU A 116 -5.28 12.41 -5.20
CA GLU A 116 -4.93 11.76 -3.94
C GLU A 116 -3.66 10.93 -4.12
N ALA A 117 -3.59 10.11 -5.18
CA ALA A 117 -2.40 9.31 -5.48
C ALA A 117 -1.16 10.18 -5.73
N GLY A 118 -1.32 11.27 -6.50
CA GLY A 118 -0.24 12.22 -6.76
C GLY A 118 0.20 12.96 -5.50
N THR A 119 -0.74 13.34 -4.65
CA THR A 119 -0.48 14.00 -3.37
C THR A 119 0.24 13.06 -2.41
N ALA A 120 -0.23 11.81 -2.27
CA ALA A 120 0.41 10.82 -1.42
C ALA A 120 1.88 10.61 -1.83
N ALA A 121 2.14 10.40 -3.13
CA ALA A 121 3.50 10.23 -3.64
C ALA A 121 4.37 11.48 -3.40
N TYR A 122 3.85 12.68 -3.66
CA TYR A 122 4.57 13.93 -3.42
C TYR A 122 4.87 14.15 -1.93
N LYS A 123 3.87 13.94 -1.07
CA LYS A 123 3.97 14.13 0.38
C LYS A 123 4.86 13.08 1.04
N THR A 124 4.97 11.87 0.49
CA THR A 124 5.99 10.89 0.91
C THR A 124 7.41 11.37 0.66
N VAL A 125 7.66 12.02 -0.48
CA VAL A 125 8.98 12.62 -0.75
C VAL A 125 9.25 13.80 0.18
N GLU A 126 8.22 14.62 0.46
CA GLU A 126 8.31 15.71 1.44
C GLU A 126 8.61 15.19 2.86
N LEU A 127 7.95 14.12 3.29
CA LEU A 127 8.20 13.47 4.59
C LEU A 127 9.59 12.85 4.67
N ASP A 128 10.06 12.16 3.61
CA ASP A 128 11.43 11.64 3.59
C ASP A 128 12.45 12.78 3.70
N GLU A 129 12.23 13.90 3.01
CA GLU A 129 13.08 15.08 3.15
C GLU A 129 13.07 15.62 4.58
N PHE A 130 11.91 15.71 5.23
CA PHE A 130 11.80 16.07 6.65
C PHE A 130 12.61 15.14 7.57
N LEU A 131 12.71 13.85 7.21
CA LEU A 131 13.52 12.84 7.88
C LEU A 131 14.98 12.80 7.36
N HIS A 132 15.43 13.85 6.66
CA HIS A 132 16.77 14.03 6.10
C HIS A 132 17.15 13.01 5.00
N GLY A 133 16.16 12.51 4.28
CA GLY A 133 16.33 11.55 3.19
C GLY A 133 16.78 10.18 3.68
N ARG A 134 16.40 9.81 4.91
CA ARG A 134 16.84 8.58 5.59
C ARG A 134 15.76 7.49 5.61
N ALA A 135 14.57 7.76 5.08
CA ALA A 135 13.48 6.81 5.11
C ALA A 135 13.47 5.93 3.85
N THR A 136 13.16 4.65 4.03
CA THR A 136 12.79 3.76 2.92
C THR A 136 11.40 4.16 2.46
N GLN A 137 11.21 4.39 1.16
CA GLN A 137 9.90 4.75 0.60
C GLN A 137 9.29 3.53 -0.10
N HIS A 138 8.10 3.11 0.30
CA HIS A 138 7.36 1.96 -0.24
C HIS A 138 6.08 2.42 -0.92
N ARG A 139 5.88 1.96 -2.16
CA ARG A 139 4.62 2.12 -2.88
C ARG A 139 3.74 0.90 -2.62
N GLU A 140 2.62 1.12 -1.95
CA GLU A 140 1.67 0.07 -1.58
C GLU A 140 0.39 0.17 -2.40
N LEU A 141 0.03 -0.91 -3.07
CA LEU A 141 -1.23 -1.01 -3.82
C LEU A 141 -2.20 -1.89 -3.06
N GLN A 142 -3.46 -1.47 -2.95
CA GLN A 142 -4.48 -2.24 -2.23
C GLN A 142 -4.54 -3.72 -2.66
N GLN A 143 -4.44 -3.99 -3.96
CA GLN A 143 -4.57 -5.33 -4.52
C GLN A 143 -3.40 -6.25 -4.15
N SER A 144 -2.22 -5.67 -3.90
CA SER A 144 -0.97 -6.40 -3.72
C SER A 144 -0.04 -5.65 -2.75
N PRO A 145 -0.39 -5.57 -1.46
CA PRO A 145 0.45 -4.93 -0.46
C PRO A 145 1.69 -5.79 -0.15
N SER A 146 2.80 -5.14 0.21
CA SER A 146 4.01 -5.81 0.68
C SER A 146 3.77 -6.56 2.00
N ASP A 147 4.58 -7.59 2.25
CA ASP A 147 4.52 -8.35 3.50
C ASP A 147 4.87 -7.43 4.69
N GLU A 148 5.82 -6.51 4.50
CA GLU A 148 6.22 -5.46 5.44
C GLU A 148 5.02 -4.60 5.85
N PHE A 149 4.23 -4.11 4.90
CA PHE A 149 3.06 -3.29 5.18
C PHE A 149 1.98 -4.06 5.93
N VAL A 150 1.69 -5.30 5.50
CA VAL A 150 0.67 -6.15 6.14
C VAL A 150 1.06 -6.46 7.60
N GLU A 151 2.34 -6.70 7.88
CA GLU A 151 2.86 -6.98 9.22
C GLU A 151 2.70 -5.80 10.20
N LEU A 152 2.59 -4.56 9.71
CA LEU A 152 2.36 -3.39 10.58
C LEU A 152 0.97 -3.41 11.23
N PHE A 153 0.00 -4.09 10.61
CA PHE A 153 -1.40 -4.03 11.01
C PHE A 153 -1.95 -5.39 11.41
N PRO A 154 -2.05 -5.70 12.73
CA PRO A 154 -2.70 -6.91 13.22
C PRO A 154 -4.18 -7.03 12.79
N ARG A 155 -4.79 -5.91 12.38
CA ARG A 155 -6.15 -5.84 11.84
C ARG A 155 -6.14 -4.95 10.60
N LEU A 156 -5.91 -5.53 9.43
CA LEU A 156 -6.10 -4.83 8.17
C LEU A 156 -7.57 -4.92 7.75
N GLN A 157 -8.24 -3.77 7.66
CA GLN A 157 -9.60 -3.62 7.16
C GLN A 157 -9.59 -2.70 5.94
N ILE A 158 -10.25 -3.11 4.86
CA ILE A 158 -10.43 -2.30 3.66
C ILE A 158 -11.93 -2.08 3.48
N ARG A 159 -12.36 -0.83 3.44
CA ARG A 159 -13.75 -0.40 3.35
C ARG A 159 -14.02 0.23 2.00
N ALA A 160 -15.26 0.12 1.54
CA ALA A 160 -15.67 0.75 0.29
C ALA A 160 -15.92 2.26 0.51
N GLY A 161 -15.60 3.06 -0.50
CA GLY A 161 -15.80 4.50 -0.50
C GLY A 161 -14.54 5.27 -0.14
N GLY A 162 -14.70 6.52 0.26
CA GLY A 162 -13.59 7.43 0.48
C GLY A 162 -14.07 8.88 0.64
N VAL A 163 -13.11 9.79 0.76
CA VAL A 163 -13.28 11.23 0.77
C VAL A 163 -13.50 11.72 -0.66
N ARG A 164 -14.04 12.93 -0.75
CA ARG A 164 -14.27 13.61 -2.03
C ARG A 164 -12.95 14.09 -2.63
N SER A 165 -12.72 13.76 -3.91
CA SER A 165 -11.59 14.27 -4.70
C SER A 165 -11.53 15.80 -4.74
N GLY A 166 -10.30 16.33 -4.77
CA GLY A 166 -9.97 17.74 -4.88
C GLY A 166 -9.92 18.29 -6.32
N PHE A 167 -9.97 17.45 -7.37
CA PHE A 167 -9.86 17.92 -8.77
C PHE A 167 -11.17 18.43 -9.39
N ARG A 168 -12.35 17.87 -9.04
CA ARG A 168 -13.68 18.40 -9.46
C ARG A 168 -14.85 17.71 -8.75
N HIS A 169 -15.90 18.48 -8.44
CA HIS A 169 -17.14 18.03 -7.80
C HIS A 169 -17.98 17.11 -8.71
N VAL A 170 -18.28 15.90 -8.24
CA VAL A 170 -19.36 15.05 -8.74
C VAL A 170 -20.16 14.63 -7.52
N GLU A 171 -21.40 15.10 -7.41
CA GLU A 171 -22.34 14.72 -6.34
C GLU A 171 -22.63 13.23 -6.48
N ARG A 172 -22.26 12.43 -5.48
CA ARG A 172 -22.90 11.14 -5.24
C ARG A 172 -23.87 11.37 -4.10
N ASP A 173 -25.14 11.08 -4.34
CA ASP A 173 -26.22 11.30 -3.39
C ASP A 173 -25.94 10.54 -2.09
N GLU A 174 -25.96 11.24 -0.96
CA GLU A 174 -25.77 10.66 0.37
C GLU A 174 -26.89 9.67 0.73
N ASP A 175 -28.03 9.77 0.04
CA ASP A 175 -29.23 8.95 0.22
C ASP A 175 -29.06 7.47 -0.21
N ASP A 176 -28.08 7.14 -1.07
CA ASP A 176 -27.87 5.76 -1.55
C ASP A 176 -27.17 4.85 -0.53
N LYS A 177 -26.51 5.41 0.50
CA LYS A 177 -25.73 4.64 1.49
C LYS A 177 -26.55 4.13 2.68
N GLU A 178 -27.65 4.78 3.02
CA GLU A 178 -28.44 4.42 4.21
C GLU A 178 -29.33 3.17 3.99
N ALA A 179 -29.55 2.75 2.75
CA ALA A 179 -30.41 1.62 2.40
C ALA A 179 -29.66 0.34 1.94
N ALA A 180 -28.35 0.40 1.69
CA ALA A 180 -27.58 -0.71 1.14
C ALA A 180 -27.03 -1.64 2.24
N ALA A 181 -27.20 -2.96 2.07
CA ALA A 181 -26.57 -3.94 2.94
C ALA A 181 -25.04 -3.96 2.72
N THR A 182 -24.26 -4.10 3.79
CA THR A 182 -22.80 -4.18 3.70
C THR A 182 -22.35 -5.63 3.81
N LEU A 183 -21.49 -6.08 2.89
CA LEU A 183 -20.89 -7.42 2.94
C LEU A 183 -19.38 -7.33 3.19
N LEU A 184 -18.92 -7.91 4.30
CA LEU A 184 -17.50 -8.01 4.62
C LEU A 184 -17.02 -9.44 4.40
N ARG A 185 -15.97 -9.60 3.60
CA ARG A 185 -15.23 -10.85 3.43
C ARG A 185 -14.04 -10.87 4.38
N VAL A 186 -13.92 -11.94 5.17
CA VAL A 186 -12.85 -12.19 6.12
C VAL A 186 -12.04 -13.37 5.63
N PHE A 187 -10.78 -13.13 5.30
CA PHE A 187 -9.90 -14.12 4.71
C PHE A 187 -8.46 -13.97 5.18
N LYS A 188 -7.73 -15.08 5.15
CA LYS A 188 -6.34 -15.14 5.56
C LYS A 188 -5.40 -14.80 4.41
N LEU A 189 -4.55 -13.79 4.59
CA LEU A 189 -3.38 -13.54 3.77
C LEU A 189 -2.16 -14.29 4.33
N PRO A 190 -1.54 -15.20 3.56
CA PRO A 190 -0.24 -15.78 3.91
C PRO A 190 0.80 -14.66 4.10
N GLY A 191 1.52 -14.68 5.22
CA GLY A 191 2.58 -13.69 5.45
C GLY A 191 3.93 -14.11 4.84
N GLY A 192 4.94 -13.25 4.97
CA GLY A 192 6.31 -13.48 4.52
C GLY A 192 7.07 -14.62 5.24
N GLY A 193 6.40 -15.43 6.06
CA GLY A 193 6.99 -16.58 6.72
C GLY A 193 6.00 -17.47 7.50
N PRO A 194 6.44 -18.66 7.96
CA PRO A 194 5.59 -19.61 8.68
C PRO A 194 5.02 -18.98 9.96
N GLY A 195 3.69 -19.02 10.12
CA GLY A 195 3.00 -18.50 11.31
C GLY A 195 2.85 -16.98 11.34
N ARG A 196 3.17 -16.28 10.24
CA ARG A 196 2.97 -14.82 10.10
C ARG A 196 1.72 -14.47 9.28
N ASP A 197 0.80 -15.41 9.15
CA ASP A 197 -0.46 -15.22 8.43
C ASP A 197 -1.27 -14.09 9.07
N SER A 198 -1.70 -13.14 8.25
CA SER A 198 -2.54 -12.03 8.67
C SER A 198 -3.98 -12.26 8.21
N VAL A 199 -4.97 -11.81 8.98
CA VAL A 199 -6.38 -11.92 8.58
C VAL A 199 -6.89 -10.55 8.18
N VAL A 200 -7.37 -10.45 6.93
CA VAL A 200 -7.91 -9.24 6.33
C VAL A 200 -9.42 -9.26 6.37
N VAL A 201 -10.00 -8.08 6.57
CA VAL A 201 -11.44 -7.83 6.45
C VAL A 201 -11.63 -6.87 5.29
N HIS A 202 -12.27 -7.32 4.21
CA HIS A 202 -12.44 -6.52 2.99
C HIS A 202 -13.93 -6.35 2.70
N GLU A 203 -14.38 -5.13 2.48
CA GLU A 203 -15.73 -4.83 2.05
C GLU A 203 -15.90 -5.12 0.55
N VAL A 204 -16.78 -6.07 0.24
CA VAL A 204 -17.04 -6.56 -1.11
C VAL A 204 -18.47 -6.24 -1.53
N GLU A 205 -18.73 -6.33 -2.84
CA GLU A 205 -20.08 -6.15 -3.38
C GLU A 205 -21.05 -7.13 -2.69
N PRO A 206 -22.21 -6.66 -2.20
CA PRO A 206 -23.20 -7.49 -1.49
C PRO A 206 -24.00 -8.35 -2.48
N SER A 207 -23.32 -9.30 -3.11
CA SER A 207 -23.88 -10.29 -4.05
C SER A 207 -23.37 -11.69 -3.72
N ALA A 208 -24.13 -12.73 -4.09
CA ALA A 208 -23.67 -14.12 -3.94
C ALA A 208 -22.43 -14.42 -4.79
N ALA A 209 -22.18 -13.65 -5.85
CA ALA A 209 -20.98 -13.74 -6.68
C ALA A 209 -19.69 -13.41 -5.91
N SER A 210 -19.80 -12.68 -4.80
CA SER A 210 -18.66 -12.36 -3.91
C SER A 210 -18.30 -13.50 -2.95
N LEU A 211 -19.19 -14.49 -2.78
CA LEU A 211 -18.99 -15.59 -1.82
C LEU A 211 -17.92 -16.58 -2.28
N ASP A 212 -17.23 -17.19 -1.31
CA ASP A 212 -16.27 -18.25 -1.53
C ASP A 212 -16.33 -19.27 -0.40
N ASP A 213 -16.30 -20.56 -0.75
CA ASP A 213 -16.39 -21.68 0.20
C ASP A 213 -15.27 -21.69 1.27
N LYS A 214 -14.14 -21.00 1.01
CA LYS A 214 -12.95 -21.01 1.87
C LYS A 214 -12.87 -19.85 2.85
N ASP A 215 -13.78 -18.89 2.79
CA ASP A 215 -13.70 -17.66 3.59
C ASP A 215 -14.94 -17.46 4.47
N VAL A 216 -14.90 -16.47 5.35
CA VAL A 216 -16.04 -16.09 6.21
C VAL A 216 -16.61 -14.75 5.75
N PHE A 217 -17.93 -14.62 5.74
CA PHE A 217 -18.62 -13.42 5.28
C PHE A 217 -19.52 -12.86 6.38
N ILE A 218 -19.55 -11.54 6.52
CA ILE A 218 -20.38 -10.82 7.49
C ILE A 218 -21.30 -9.89 6.69
N LEU A 219 -22.58 -10.20 6.67
CA LEU A 219 -23.62 -9.40 6.03
C LEU A 219 -24.32 -8.55 7.10
N ASP A 220 -24.18 -7.24 7.00
CA ASP A 220 -24.89 -6.27 7.84
C ASP A 220 -26.06 -5.67 7.05
N THR A 221 -27.28 -6.01 7.47
CA THR A 221 -28.51 -5.49 6.85
C THR A 221 -29.07 -4.26 7.59
N ASN A 222 -28.27 -3.63 8.46
CA ASN A 222 -28.66 -2.57 9.40
C ASN A 222 -29.70 -2.97 10.47
N VAL A 223 -30.39 -4.10 10.30
CA VAL A 223 -31.32 -4.68 11.28
C VAL A 223 -30.67 -5.83 12.03
N LYS A 224 -29.93 -6.67 11.32
CA LYS A 224 -29.31 -7.89 11.84
C LYS A 224 -27.99 -8.16 11.15
N ILE A 225 -27.04 -8.72 11.89
CA ILE A 225 -25.74 -9.15 11.37
C ILE A 225 -25.78 -10.65 11.15
N TRP A 226 -25.50 -11.08 9.93
CA TRP A 226 -25.41 -12.49 9.55
C TRP A 226 -23.96 -12.86 9.28
N VAL A 227 -23.48 -13.91 9.93
CA VAL A 227 -22.14 -14.45 9.69
C VAL A 227 -22.29 -15.75 8.92
N TRP A 228 -21.88 -15.75 7.66
CA TRP A 228 -21.86 -16.93 6.81
C TRP A 228 -20.44 -17.53 6.81
N GLN A 229 -20.31 -18.76 7.29
CA GLN A 229 -19.03 -19.46 7.32
C GLN A 229 -18.97 -20.45 6.17
N GLY A 230 -18.05 -20.24 5.23
CA GLY A 230 -17.76 -21.20 4.16
C GLY A 230 -17.36 -22.56 4.73
N ARG A 231 -17.67 -23.63 4.00
CA ARG A 231 -17.41 -25.01 4.44
C ARG A 231 -15.92 -25.30 4.69
N ASP A 232 -15.03 -24.61 3.99
CA ASP A 232 -13.58 -24.83 4.00
C ASP A 232 -12.81 -23.69 4.70
N CYS A 233 -13.50 -22.80 5.42
CA CYS A 233 -12.86 -21.66 6.10
C CYS A 233 -12.05 -22.06 7.33
N SER A 234 -11.00 -21.30 7.59
CA SER A 234 -10.05 -21.55 8.66
C SER A 234 -10.55 -21.08 10.04
N PRO A 235 -10.09 -21.72 11.13
CA PRO A 235 -10.41 -21.26 12.49
C PRO A 235 -9.97 -19.82 12.78
N MET A 236 -8.89 -19.35 12.13
CA MET A 236 -8.39 -17.97 12.28
C MET A 236 -9.37 -16.96 11.68
N GLU A 237 -9.93 -17.25 10.50
CA GLU A 237 -10.95 -16.41 9.86
C GLU A 237 -12.23 -16.35 10.71
N LYS A 238 -12.67 -17.49 11.26
CA LYS A 238 -13.82 -17.54 12.18
C LYS A 238 -13.61 -16.70 13.44
N ALA A 239 -12.44 -16.82 14.07
CA ALA A 239 -12.10 -16.04 15.26
C ALA A 239 -12.05 -14.54 14.97
N LYS A 240 -11.49 -14.16 13.81
CA LYS A 240 -11.45 -12.76 13.37
C LYS A 240 -12.84 -12.22 13.08
N ALA A 241 -13.68 -12.98 12.37
CA ALA A 241 -15.05 -12.58 12.09
C ALA A 241 -15.85 -12.35 13.38
N ALA A 242 -15.70 -13.23 14.38
CA ALA A 242 -16.32 -13.05 15.68
C ALA A 242 -15.86 -11.76 16.39
N GLN A 243 -14.58 -11.39 16.30
CA GLN A 243 -14.08 -10.11 16.81
C GLN A 243 -14.70 -8.91 16.09
N VAL A 244 -14.76 -8.94 14.76
CA VAL A 244 -15.36 -7.86 13.95
C VAL A 244 -16.83 -7.66 14.32
N VAL A 245 -17.57 -8.77 14.43
CA VAL A 245 -18.99 -8.73 14.80
C VAL A 245 -19.18 -8.24 16.24
N HIS A 246 -18.30 -8.62 17.17
CA HIS A 246 -18.33 -8.08 18.52
C HIS A 246 -18.15 -6.55 18.52
N ASP A 247 -17.17 -6.04 17.78
CA ASP A 247 -16.94 -4.58 17.65
C ASP A 247 -18.17 -3.88 17.02
N MET A 248 -18.80 -4.48 16.01
CA MET A 248 -20.01 -3.95 15.37
C MET A 248 -21.23 -3.94 16.31
N THR A 249 -21.42 -5.00 17.09
CA THR A 249 -22.54 -5.09 18.05
C THR A 249 -22.41 -4.13 19.21
N LEU A 250 -21.18 -3.84 19.67
CA LEU A 250 -20.93 -2.79 20.66
C LEU A 250 -21.36 -1.41 20.15
N ALA A 251 -21.22 -1.16 18.84
CA ALA A 251 -21.59 0.10 18.22
C ALA A 251 -23.10 0.21 17.88
N LYS A 252 -23.72 -0.88 17.38
CA LYS A 252 -25.08 -0.86 16.81
C LYS A 252 -26.16 -1.55 17.63
N HIS A 253 -25.82 -2.33 18.66
CA HIS A 253 -26.77 -3.19 19.40
C HIS A 253 -27.60 -4.15 18.50
N ALA A 254 -27.02 -4.62 17.40
CA ALA A 254 -27.68 -5.51 16.46
C ALA A 254 -27.72 -6.98 16.94
N GLU A 255 -28.74 -7.72 16.52
CA GLU A 255 -28.78 -9.18 16.69
C GLU A 255 -27.76 -9.85 15.75
N VAL A 256 -27.15 -10.96 16.19
CA VAL A 256 -26.17 -11.71 15.40
C VAL A 256 -26.65 -13.14 15.21
N GLU A 257 -26.63 -13.62 13.97
CA GLU A 257 -26.84 -15.04 13.65
C GLU A 257 -25.64 -15.58 12.86
N VAL A 258 -25.09 -16.71 13.33
CA VAL A 258 -23.95 -17.38 12.71
C VAL A 258 -24.46 -18.65 12.04
N LEU A 259 -24.16 -18.80 10.75
CA LEU A 259 -24.62 -19.90 9.91
C LEU A 259 -23.42 -20.52 9.18
N THR A 260 -23.31 -21.84 9.24
CA THR A 260 -22.36 -22.59 8.43
C THR A 260 -23.00 -22.92 7.07
N GLN A 261 -22.24 -22.90 5.97
CA GLN A 261 -22.73 -23.25 4.63
C GLN A 261 -23.45 -24.62 4.56
N THR A 262 -23.08 -25.56 5.42
CA THR A 262 -23.69 -26.90 5.48
C THR A 262 -25.09 -26.92 6.12
N GLU A 263 -25.49 -25.84 6.79
CA GLU A 263 -26.79 -25.71 7.43
C GLU A 263 -27.86 -25.32 6.40
N SER A 264 -29.06 -25.89 6.51
CA SER A 264 -30.18 -25.57 5.61
C SER A 264 -30.59 -24.09 5.65
N ARG A 265 -30.35 -23.41 6.78
CA ARG A 265 -30.67 -21.98 6.95
C ARG A 265 -29.66 -21.04 6.27
N SER A 266 -28.48 -21.55 5.86
CA SER A 266 -27.45 -20.72 5.21
C SER A 266 -27.91 -20.12 3.88
N GLY A 267 -28.86 -20.78 3.20
CA GLY A 267 -29.50 -20.26 1.98
C GLY A 267 -30.17 -18.90 2.18
N LEU A 268 -30.61 -18.56 3.39
CA LEU A 268 -31.19 -17.24 3.70
C LEU A 268 -30.23 -16.10 3.40
N VAL A 269 -28.95 -16.25 3.72
CA VAL A 269 -27.93 -15.22 3.45
C VAL A 269 -27.78 -15.03 1.95
N VAL A 270 -27.75 -16.12 1.18
CA VAL A 270 -27.59 -16.08 -0.27
C VAL A 270 -28.82 -15.45 -0.94
N THR A 271 -30.03 -15.82 -0.51
CA THR A 271 -31.28 -15.21 -0.98
C THR A 271 -31.36 -13.73 -0.66
N MET A 272 -30.83 -13.28 0.49
CA MET A 272 -30.75 -11.85 0.82
C MET A 272 -29.79 -11.06 -0.09
N LEU A 273 -28.75 -11.71 -0.64
CA LEU A 273 -27.76 -11.05 -1.50
C LEU A 273 -28.26 -10.88 -2.94
N ASP A 274 -28.81 -11.93 -3.56
CA ASP A 274 -29.16 -11.91 -5.00
C ASP A 274 -30.67 -11.93 -5.29
N GLY A 275 -31.53 -11.99 -4.27
CA GLY A 275 -32.98 -11.81 -4.44
C GLY A 275 -33.73 -12.93 -5.18
N GLY A 276 -33.08 -14.05 -5.53
CA GLY A 276 -33.67 -15.14 -6.30
C GLY A 276 -32.99 -16.50 -6.11
N ASP A 277 -33.82 -17.53 -6.02
CA ASP A 277 -33.57 -18.96 -5.79
C ASP A 277 -32.95 -19.40 -4.44
N GLU A 278 -33.55 -20.43 -3.82
CA GLU A 278 -32.99 -21.10 -2.64
C GLU A 278 -31.79 -21.94 -3.08
N PHE A 279 -30.58 -21.46 -2.78
CA PHE A 279 -29.37 -22.24 -2.95
C PHE A 279 -29.31 -23.33 -1.87
N GLY A 280 -29.28 -24.59 -2.30
CA GLY A 280 -29.12 -25.72 -1.39
C GLY A 280 -27.73 -25.76 -0.74
N PRO A 281 -27.57 -26.47 0.39
CA PRO A 281 -26.30 -26.59 1.12
C PRO A 281 -25.16 -27.26 0.33
N SER A 282 -25.46 -27.83 -0.84
CA SER A 282 -24.49 -28.44 -1.75
C SER A 282 -23.92 -27.48 -2.79
N HIS A 283 -24.42 -26.24 -2.88
CA HIS A 283 -23.92 -25.25 -3.83
C HIS A 283 -22.51 -24.78 -3.44
N SER A 284 -21.59 -24.74 -4.40
CA SER A 284 -20.22 -24.25 -4.19
C SER A 284 -20.05 -22.84 -4.73
N PHE A 285 -19.47 -21.95 -3.94
CA PHE A 285 -19.15 -20.58 -4.31
C PHE A 285 -17.65 -20.44 -4.53
N ARG A 286 -17.28 -19.68 -5.57
CA ARG A 286 -15.87 -19.41 -5.90
C ARG A 286 -15.73 -17.96 -6.35
N CYS A 287 -14.93 -17.22 -5.61
CA CYS A 287 -14.61 -15.84 -5.93
C CYS A 287 -13.15 -15.57 -5.57
N ALA A 288 -12.36 -15.05 -6.52
CA ALA A 288 -10.97 -14.67 -6.25
C ALA A 288 -10.91 -13.64 -5.13
N ARG A 289 -9.84 -13.66 -4.34
CA ARG A 289 -9.68 -12.69 -3.24
C ARG A 289 -9.36 -11.32 -3.83
N PRO A 290 -9.91 -10.23 -3.26
CA PRO A 290 -9.69 -8.87 -3.77
C PRO A 290 -8.28 -8.33 -3.44
N VAL A 291 -7.57 -8.99 -2.52
CA VAL A 291 -6.20 -8.70 -2.11
C VAL A 291 -5.45 -10.00 -2.06
N GLU A 292 -4.26 -10.02 -2.65
CA GLU A 292 -3.30 -11.11 -2.54
C GLU A 292 -1.97 -10.54 -2.06
N SER A 293 -1.40 -11.12 -1.01
CA SER A 293 -0.01 -10.82 -0.65
C SER A 293 0.91 -11.38 -1.72
N VAL A 294 1.97 -10.66 -2.08
CA VAL A 294 2.90 -11.13 -3.12
C VAL A 294 3.50 -12.50 -2.76
N GLY A 295 3.75 -12.75 -1.46
CA GLY A 295 4.20 -14.05 -0.97
C GLY A 295 3.25 -15.23 -1.21
N ALA A 296 1.94 -14.97 -1.34
CA ALA A 296 0.91 -15.98 -1.59
C ALA A 296 0.74 -16.28 -3.08
N ALA A 297 0.76 -15.25 -3.93
CA ALA A 297 0.78 -15.40 -5.39
C ALA A 297 2.02 -16.18 -5.86
N MET A 298 3.14 -16.05 -5.13
CA MET A 298 4.43 -16.71 -5.40
C MET A 298 4.59 -18.10 -4.75
N ALA A 299 3.61 -18.55 -3.94
CA ALA A 299 3.62 -19.91 -3.39
C ALA A 299 3.38 -20.98 -4.47
N ASP A 300 2.89 -20.56 -5.64
CA ASP A 300 2.87 -21.38 -6.85
C ASP A 300 4.28 -21.53 -7.43
N GLN A 301 4.87 -22.72 -7.29
CA GLN A 301 6.25 -23.02 -7.71
C GLN A 301 6.50 -22.77 -9.20
N GLN A 302 5.43 -22.74 -10.02
CA GLN A 302 5.51 -22.49 -11.45
C GLN A 302 5.82 -21.02 -11.82
N ARG A 303 5.65 -20.06 -10.90
CA ARG A 303 5.78 -18.61 -11.17
C ARG A 303 7.10 -17.99 -10.67
N ARG A 304 8.01 -18.74 -10.04
CA ARG A 304 9.23 -18.18 -9.44
C ARG A 304 10.25 -17.74 -10.50
N ARG A 305 10.57 -16.45 -10.51
CA ARG A 305 11.62 -15.85 -11.35
C ARG A 305 12.93 -15.78 -10.56
N PRO A 306 14.09 -15.88 -11.22
CA PRO A 306 15.37 -15.73 -10.53
C PRO A 306 15.51 -14.30 -9.98
N ARG A 307 16.12 -14.16 -8.81
CA ARG A 307 16.48 -12.85 -8.26
C ARG A 307 17.46 -12.15 -9.21
N ARG A 308 17.16 -10.92 -9.61
CA ARG A 308 17.98 -10.17 -10.58
C ARG A 308 18.46 -8.85 -9.99
N LEU A 309 19.70 -8.48 -10.28
CA LEU A 309 20.27 -7.18 -9.94
C LEU A 309 20.64 -6.45 -11.22
N TYR A 310 20.18 -5.23 -11.35
CA TYR A 310 20.52 -4.31 -12.42
C TYR A 310 21.24 -3.09 -11.86
N ARG A 311 22.16 -2.52 -12.64
CA ARG A 311 22.87 -1.27 -12.36
C ARG A 311 22.45 -0.22 -13.35
N LEU A 312 22.11 0.96 -12.84
CA LEU A 312 21.85 2.17 -13.59
C LEU A 312 23.04 3.12 -13.36
N SER A 313 23.87 3.27 -14.38
CA SER A 313 25.10 4.09 -14.32
C SER A 313 25.24 4.98 -15.53
N ASP A 314 25.72 6.21 -15.35
CA ASP A 314 26.08 7.15 -16.41
C ASP A 314 27.59 7.28 -16.66
N THR A 315 28.43 6.47 -16.01
CA THR A 315 29.90 6.46 -16.13
C THR A 315 30.40 6.43 -17.58
N SER A 316 29.62 5.79 -18.48
CA SER A 316 29.92 5.72 -19.92
C SER A 316 29.70 7.03 -20.70
N GLY A 317 29.24 8.10 -20.04
CA GLY A 317 28.79 9.36 -20.64
C GLY A 317 27.32 9.35 -21.07
N ARG A 318 26.62 8.22 -20.94
CA ARG A 318 25.16 8.08 -21.12
C ARG A 318 24.63 7.13 -20.05
N LEU A 319 23.38 7.35 -19.65
CA LEU A 319 22.68 6.50 -18.71
C LEU A 319 22.49 5.10 -19.31
N GLN A 320 23.03 4.07 -18.66
CA GLN A 320 22.93 2.67 -19.07
C GLN A 320 22.30 1.84 -17.97
N PHE A 321 21.38 0.96 -18.35
CA PHE A 321 20.75 -0.01 -17.47
C PHE A 321 21.24 -1.42 -17.84
N THR A 322 22.05 -2.02 -16.97
CA THR A 322 22.75 -3.29 -17.25
C THR A 322 22.44 -4.35 -16.21
N LEU A 323 22.31 -5.60 -16.63
CA LEU A 323 22.13 -6.75 -15.74
C LEU A 323 23.48 -7.11 -15.10
N VAL A 324 23.55 -7.10 -13.77
CA VAL A 324 24.74 -7.43 -12.97
C VAL A 324 24.67 -8.88 -12.47
N LYS A 325 23.49 -9.33 -12.03
CA LYS A 325 23.26 -10.67 -11.48
C LYS A 325 21.93 -11.24 -11.98
N ASP A 326 21.93 -12.54 -12.30
CA ASP A 326 20.73 -13.29 -12.70
C ASP A 326 20.70 -14.63 -11.96
N GLY A 327 19.98 -14.68 -10.85
CA GLY A 327 19.84 -15.86 -9.97
C GLY A 327 21.03 -16.12 -9.04
N GLU A 328 22.11 -15.35 -9.14
CA GLU A 328 23.29 -15.49 -8.29
C GLU A 328 23.11 -14.77 -6.93
N PRO A 329 23.79 -15.22 -5.86
CA PRO A 329 23.86 -14.50 -4.59
C PRO A 329 24.30 -13.05 -4.75
N ILE A 330 23.57 -12.15 -4.09
CA ILE A 330 23.85 -10.72 -4.07
C ILE A 330 24.36 -10.37 -2.69
N SER A 331 25.56 -9.80 -2.60
CA SER A 331 26.12 -9.25 -1.37
C SER A 331 26.23 -7.72 -1.46
N ALA A 332 26.45 -7.06 -0.33
CA ALA A 332 26.64 -5.61 -0.27
C ALA A 332 27.79 -5.11 -1.15
N GLY A 333 28.81 -5.94 -1.42
CA GLY A 333 29.94 -5.58 -2.28
C GLY A 333 29.59 -5.42 -3.77
N HIS A 334 28.40 -5.84 -4.20
CA HIS A 334 27.91 -5.60 -5.56
C HIS A 334 27.22 -4.23 -5.74
N LEU A 335 26.93 -3.53 -4.63
CA LEU A 335 26.29 -2.22 -4.63
C LEU A 335 27.36 -1.13 -4.57
N ASP A 336 27.56 -0.47 -5.71
CA ASP A 336 28.52 0.62 -5.85
C ASP A 336 27.92 1.94 -5.37
N GLY A 337 28.58 2.63 -4.44
CA GLY A 337 28.09 3.89 -3.85
C GLY A 337 27.88 5.03 -4.85
N ASP A 338 28.47 4.92 -6.04
CA ASP A 338 28.41 5.93 -7.08
C ASP A 338 27.27 5.72 -8.09
N ASP A 339 26.39 4.72 -7.91
CA ASP A 339 25.30 4.41 -8.85
C ASP A 339 23.97 4.05 -8.18
N VAL A 340 22.94 3.83 -9.01
CA VAL A 340 21.63 3.31 -8.61
C VAL A 340 21.49 1.85 -9.03
N PHE A 341 20.91 1.01 -8.17
CA PHE A 341 20.68 -0.40 -8.44
C PHE A 341 19.20 -0.74 -8.33
N LEU A 342 18.73 -1.63 -9.21
CA LEU A 342 17.39 -2.22 -9.15
C LEU A 342 17.53 -3.71 -8.87
N LEU A 343 16.95 -4.15 -7.77
CA LEU A 343 16.91 -5.53 -7.31
C LEU A 343 15.47 -6.04 -7.45
N ASP A 344 15.28 -7.08 -8.25
CA ASP A 344 14.03 -7.83 -8.34
C ASP A 344 14.11 -9.03 -7.40
N ASP A 345 13.36 -9.00 -6.30
CA ASP A 345 13.31 -10.08 -5.31
C ASP A 345 12.35 -11.20 -5.73
N GLU A 346 12.70 -11.91 -6.79
CA GLU A 346 11.93 -13.05 -7.31
C GLU A 346 10.48 -12.70 -7.67
N GLY A 347 10.15 -11.42 -7.94
CA GLY A 347 8.79 -10.94 -8.16
C GLY A 347 8.02 -10.54 -6.89
N ARG A 348 8.61 -10.67 -5.69
CA ARG A 348 7.99 -10.25 -4.41
C ARG A 348 7.92 -8.74 -4.28
N GLU A 349 9.05 -8.09 -4.52
CA GLU A 349 9.18 -6.65 -4.37
C GLU A 349 10.38 -6.19 -5.22
N ILE A 350 10.24 -4.99 -5.79
CA ILE A 350 11.32 -4.34 -6.52
C ILE A 350 11.97 -3.32 -5.60
N TRP A 351 13.24 -3.53 -5.30
CA TRP A 351 14.04 -2.65 -4.48
C TRP A 351 14.93 -1.77 -5.34
N VAL A 352 14.86 -0.46 -5.13
CA VAL A 352 15.72 0.53 -5.79
C VAL A 352 16.68 1.07 -4.75
N TRP A 353 17.93 0.66 -4.84
CA TRP A 353 18.99 1.14 -3.96
C TRP A 353 19.72 2.32 -4.61
N VAL A 354 19.85 3.42 -3.88
CA VAL A 354 20.44 4.67 -4.36
C VAL A 354 21.74 4.95 -3.62
N GLY A 355 22.85 4.90 -4.35
CA GLY A 355 24.17 5.26 -3.85
C GLY A 355 24.27 6.74 -3.45
N LEU A 356 25.09 7.05 -2.44
CA LEU A 356 25.33 8.43 -2.00
C LEU A 356 25.98 9.27 -3.11
N GLY A 357 26.96 8.68 -3.81
CA GLY A 357 27.70 9.27 -4.92
C GLY A 357 26.95 9.27 -6.25
N ALA A 358 25.79 8.60 -6.33
CA ALA A 358 25.02 8.50 -7.56
C ALA A 358 24.68 9.86 -8.17
N SER A 359 24.75 9.92 -9.49
CA SER A 359 24.59 11.14 -10.27
C SER A 359 23.17 11.69 -10.17
N ARG A 360 23.00 12.99 -10.40
CA ARG A 360 21.66 13.61 -10.45
C ARG A 360 20.79 13.02 -11.56
N ALA A 361 21.40 12.62 -12.68
CA ALA A 361 20.69 12.00 -13.78
C ALA A 361 20.16 10.61 -13.39
N GLU A 362 20.96 9.81 -12.68
CA GLU A 362 20.56 8.51 -12.16
C GLU A 362 19.45 8.63 -11.11
N LYS A 363 19.63 9.53 -10.13
CA LYS A 363 18.65 9.84 -9.08
C LYS A 363 17.33 10.38 -9.63
N ALA A 364 17.31 10.99 -10.82
CA ALA A 364 16.07 11.43 -11.46
C ALA A 364 15.44 10.35 -12.35
N ALA A 365 16.23 9.39 -12.85
CA ALA A 365 15.79 8.41 -13.84
C ALA A 365 15.30 7.09 -13.24
N TRP A 366 15.67 6.75 -11.99
CA TRP A 366 15.37 5.46 -11.38
C TRP A 366 13.88 5.08 -11.45
N PHE A 367 12.96 6.03 -11.21
CA PHE A 367 11.53 5.73 -11.21
C PHE A 367 11.02 5.36 -12.61
N ARG A 368 11.50 6.07 -13.64
CA ARG A 368 11.18 5.75 -15.03
C ARG A 368 11.74 4.39 -15.43
N VAL A 369 12.95 4.08 -14.99
CA VAL A 369 13.60 2.79 -15.26
C VAL A 369 12.89 1.66 -14.55
N ALA A 370 12.48 1.83 -13.28
CA ALA A 370 11.69 0.85 -12.54
C ALA A 370 10.32 0.60 -13.21
N GLN A 371 9.62 1.66 -13.62
CA GLN A 371 8.37 1.52 -14.37
C GLN A 371 8.56 0.83 -15.71
N HIS A 372 9.65 1.15 -16.43
CA HIS A 372 9.98 0.50 -17.68
C HIS A 372 10.33 -0.97 -17.47
N TYR A 373 11.06 -1.31 -16.40
CA TYR A 373 11.36 -2.69 -16.02
C TYR A 373 10.08 -3.50 -15.79
N VAL A 374 9.14 -2.93 -15.00
CA VAL A 374 7.82 -3.52 -14.78
C VAL A 374 7.05 -3.72 -16.09
N ARG A 375 7.08 -2.73 -16.98
CA ARG A 375 6.34 -2.79 -18.24
C ARG A 375 6.93 -3.75 -19.27
N GLU A 376 8.24 -3.78 -19.43
CA GLU A 376 8.89 -4.55 -20.49
C GLU A 376 9.29 -5.95 -20.02
N VAL A 377 9.95 -6.05 -18.88
CA VAL A 377 10.52 -7.32 -18.43
C VAL A 377 9.46 -8.18 -17.74
N LEU A 378 8.57 -7.57 -16.96
CA LEU A 378 7.56 -8.36 -16.25
C LEU A 378 6.38 -8.76 -17.14
N CYS A 379 5.96 -7.93 -18.10
CA CYS A 379 4.85 -8.22 -19.00
C CYS A 379 5.20 -9.23 -20.12
N GLN A 380 6.48 -9.39 -20.49
CA GLN A 380 6.91 -10.36 -21.51
C GLN A 380 6.77 -11.82 -21.06
N ASP A 381 6.77 -12.08 -19.75
CA ASP A 381 6.64 -13.42 -19.17
C ASP A 381 5.18 -13.93 -19.05
N GLY A 382 4.21 -13.25 -19.68
CA GLY A 382 2.87 -13.80 -19.94
C GLY A 382 1.75 -13.38 -18.98
N ASP A 383 2.03 -12.57 -17.96
CA ASP A 383 1.01 -12.08 -17.00
C ASP A 383 1.13 -10.55 -16.84
N SER A 384 0.56 -9.80 -17.79
CA SER A 384 0.79 -8.36 -17.92
C SER A 384 0.18 -7.52 -16.80
N ASP A 385 -0.91 -7.97 -16.19
CA ASP A 385 -1.68 -7.15 -15.25
C ASP A 385 -1.17 -7.29 -13.81
N GLU A 386 -0.71 -8.48 -13.41
CA GLU A 386 -0.09 -8.71 -12.09
C GLU A 386 1.25 -7.99 -11.94
N ALA A 387 2.02 -7.86 -13.03
CA ALA A 387 3.31 -7.18 -13.05
C ALA A 387 3.25 -5.73 -12.56
N PHE A 388 2.20 -4.97 -12.92
CA PHE A 388 2.03 -3.59 -12.47
C PHE A 388 1.65 -3.46 -10.99
N LEU A 389 1.27 -4.58 -10.37
CA LEU A 389 0.91 -4.65 -8.97
C LEU A 389 2.11 -4.94 -8.06
N THR A 390 3.30 -5.21 -8.60
CA THR A 390 4.49 -5.47 -7.78
C THR A 390 4.86 -4.24 -6.94
N PRO A 391 4.99 -4.39 -5.60
CA PRO A 391 5.45 -3.32 -4.72
C PRO A 391 6.83 -2.81 -5.12
N ILE A 392 7.06 -1.51 -4.92
CA ILE A 392 8.33 -0.86 -5.20
C ILE A 392 8.81 -0.14 -3.95
N ALA A 393 10.01 -0.49 -3.49
CA ALA A 393 10.69 0.17 -2.39
C ALA A 393 11.92 0.93 -2.89
N LYS A 394 12.16 2.13 -2.37
CA LYS A 394 13.38 2.91 -2.59
C LYS A 394 14.15 3.02 -1.29
N VAL A 395 15.41 2.61 -1.32
CA VAL A 395 16.34 2.61 -0.18
C VAL A 395 17.58 3.43 -0.51
N ARG A 396 18.13 4.13 0.48
CA ARG A 396 19.36 4.93 0.35
C ARG A 396 20.53 4.18 1.00
N GLN A 397 21.70 4.28 0.37
CA GLN A 397 22.94 3.76 0.94
C GLN A 397 23.19 4.26 2.37
N GLY A 398 23.42 3.33 3.29
CA GLY A 398 23.71 3.58 4.70
C GLY A 398 22.49 3.66 5.62
N ASP A 399 21.28 3.76 5.07
CA ASP A 399 20.00 3.71 5.80
C ASP A 399 19.20 2.45 5.42
N GLU A 400 19.88 1.34 5.09
CA GLU A 400 19.21 0.09 4.72
C GLU A 400 18.39 -0.50 5.88
N GLY A 401 17.08 -0.68 5.63
CA GLY A 401 16.21 -1.35 6.58
C GLY A 401 16.50 -2.86 6.73
N PRO A 402 15.97 -3.51 7.78
CA PRO A 402 16.11 -4.94 7.98
C PRO A 402 15.57 -5.78 6.81
N ALA A 403 14.52 -5.32 6.14
CA ALA A 403 13.94 -5.99 4.98
C ALA A 403 14.94 -6.10 3.82
N PHE A 404 15.49 -4.96 3.38
CA PHE A 404 16.51 -4.94 2.34
C PHE A 404 17.77 -5.72 2.73
N SER A 405 18.21 -5.58 3.99
CA SER A 405 19.43 -6.27 4.46
C SER A 405 19.31 -7.79 4.43
N ARG A 406 18.11 -8.36 4.60
CA ARG A 406 17.87 -9.82 4.46
C ARG A 406 18.06 -10.32 3.02
N LEU A 407 17.95 -9.43 2.02
CA LEU A 407 18.12 -9.78 0.62
C LEU A 407 19.60 -9.92 0.23
N LEU A 408 20.50 -9.29 1.00
CA LEU A 408 21.93 -9.37 0.79
C LEU A 408 22.49 -10.56 1.58
N GLN A 409 23.10 -11.51 0.87
CA GLN A 409 23.86 -12.58 1.52
C GLN A 409 25.18 -12.02 2.05
N VAL A 410 25.56 -12.45 3.25
CA VAL A 410 26.83 -12.10 3.91
C VAL A 410 28.01 -12.78 3.21
#